data_AF-A0A496Q452-F1
#
_entry.id   AF-A0A496Q452-F1
#
_cell.length_a   1.000
_cell.length_b   1.000
_cell.length_c   1.000
_cell.angle_alpha   90.00
_cell.angle_beta   90.00
_cell.angle_gamma   90.00
#
_symmetry.space_group_name_H-M   'P 1'
#
loop_
_entity.id
_entity.type
_entity.pdbx_description
1 polymer ?
#
loop_
_entity_poly.entity_id
_entity_poly.type
_entity_poly.pdbx_seq_one_letter_code
_entity_poly.pdbx_strand_id
1 'polypeptide(L)'
;MFESGWPCFGQQSHEDAIMRKSRTNPVELDIRPLIEVGHPPFQKIMETVGALPPGAGFRLIAPFEPTPLYPLMTDKGFDHSPTQMPDGFWQIEFTRSTPS
;
A
#
# COMPACT_ATOMS: atom_id res chain seq x y z
N MET A 1 -29.82 53.51 -9.79
CA MET A 1 -28.54 53.04 -10.35
C MET A 1 -27.98 52.01 -9.38
N PHE A 2 -27.95 50.69 -9.55
CA PHE A 2 -28.54 49.71 -10.47
C PHE A 2 -28.87 48.47 -9.62
N GLU A 3 -30.01 47.83 -9.87
CA GLU A 3 -30.35 46.49 -9.39
C GLU A 3 -29.78 45.44 -10.35
N SER A 4 -29.28 44.30 -9.84
CA SER A 4 -29.07 42.96 -10.48
C SER A 4 -28.03 42.22 -9.62
N GLY A 5 -28.30 41.11 -8.91
CA GLY A 5 -29.06 39.92 -9.32
C GLY A 5 -28.12 38.92 -10.02
N TRP A 6 -28.32 37.62 -9.76
CA TRP A 6 -27.64 36.40 -10.28
C TRP A 6 -26.60 35.75 -9.33
N PRO A 7 -26.58 34.41 -9.18
CA PRO A 7 -27.70 33.52 -8.81
C PRO A 7 -27.33 32.43 -7.78
N CYS A 8 -28.35 31.70 -7.28
CA CYS A 8 -28.18 30.35 -6.72
C CYS A 8 -27.33 29.47 -7.65
N PHE A 9 -26.20 28.93 -7.19
CA PHE A 9 -25.76 27.60 -7.61
C PHE A 9 -24.61 27.08 -6.75
N GLY A 10 -24.75 25.83 -6.27
CA GLY A 10 -23.61 24.97 -6.02
C GLY A 10 -22.82 25.24 -4.74
N GLN A 11 -23.33 24.76 -3.61
CA GLN A 11 -22.69 23.60 -2.97
C GLN A 11 -21.18 23.47 -3.26
N GLN A 12 -20.34 24.29 -2.62
CA GLN A 12 -18.93 23.91 -2.42
C GLN A 12 -18.83 23.09 -1.12
N SER A 13 -19.64 22.03 -1.08
CA SER A 13 -19.59 20.92 -0.12
C SER A 13 -19.50 19.60 -0.91
N HIS A 14 -18.60 19.62 -1.89
CA HIS A 14 -18.09 18.52 -2.68
C HIS A 14 -16.60 18.89 -2.77
N GLU A 15 -15.69 18.38 -1.95
CA GLU A 15 -15.39 16.97 -1.76
C GLU A 15 -14.32 16.80 -0.65
N ASP A 16 -14.72 17.02 0.60
CA ASP A 16 -13.99 16.68 1.84
C ASP A 16 -13.60 15.17 1.98
N ALA A 17 -13.76 14.38 0.91
CA ALA A 17 -13.54 12.94 0.88
C ALA A 17 -12.28 12.52 0.11
N ILE A 18 -11.64 13.43 -0.63
CA ILE A 18 -10.35 13.15 -1.25
C ILE A 18 -9.25 13.41 -0.20
N MET A 19 -9.00 12.35 0.57
CA MET A 19 -7.69 12.00 1.12
C MET A 19 -7.28 12.55 2.50
N ARG A 20 -8.20 12.54 3.48
CA ARG A 20 -7.86 12.25 4.89
C ARG A 20 -7.21 10.85 5.10
N LYS A 21 -6.64 10.26 4.05
CA LYS A 21 -5.75 9.10 4.06
C LYS A 21 -4.28 9.49 4.34
N SER A 22 -4.06 10.61 5.03
CA SER A 22 -2.74 11.12 5.43
C SER A 22 -2.14 10.42 6.67
N ARG A 23 -2.40 9.12 6.92
CA ARG A 23 -1.88 8.43 8.11
C ARG A 23 -1.05 7.20 7.83
N THR A 24 -0.11 7.31 6.88
CA THR A 24 0.84 6.26 6.47
C THR A 24 0.21 5.32 5.44
N ASN A 25 0.17 5.76 4.18
CA ASN A 25 -0.13 4.81 3.09
C ASN A 25 1.07 3.84 3.04
N PRO A 26 0.85 2.52 3.21
CA PRO A 26 1.94 1.55 3.14
C PRO A 26 2.63 1.66 1.78
N VAL A 27 3.96 1.56 1.76
CA VAL A 27 4.73 1.60 0.50
C VAL A 27 4.27 0.44 -0.39
N GLU A 28 3.79 0.72 -1.60
CA GLU A 28 3.39 -0.34 -2.52
C GLU A 28 4.60 -0.84 -3.30
N LEU A 29 4.88 -2.14 -3.17
CA LEU A 29 5.94 -2.86 -3.84
C LEU A 29 5.31 -3.90 -4.77
N ASP A 30 5.30 -3.58 -6.06
CA ASP A 30 4.84 -4.50 -7.09
C ASP A 30 6.01 -5.29 -7.66
N ILE A 31 5.94 -6.63 -7.55
CA ILE A 31 6.99 -7.52 -8.06
C ILE A 31 6.60 -8.21 -9.36
N ARG A 32 5.39 -8.00 -9.89
CA ARG A 32 4.96 -8.55 -11.18
C ARG A 32 5.94 -8.20 -12.30
N PRO A 33 6.34 -6.92 -12.50
CA PRO A 33 7.30 -6.59 -13.55
C PRO A 33 8.67 -7.20 -13.29
N LEU A 34 9.05 -7.44 -12.03
CA LEU A 34 10.33 -8.11 -11.69
C LEU A 34 10.31 -9.56 -12.16
N ILE A 35 9.20 -10.27 -11.97
CA ILE A 35 9.02 -11.64 -12.46
C ILE A 35 9.02 -11.68 -13.99
N GLU A 36 8.34 -10.73 -14.64
CA GLU A 36 8.30 -10.65 -16.11
C GLU A 36 9.68 -10.46 -16.73
N VAL A 37 10.56 -9.69 -16.09
CA VAL A 37 11.95 -9.49 -16.56
C VAL A 37 12.93 -10.55 -16.04
N GLY A 38 12.46 -11.54 -15.27
CA GLY A 38 13.31 -12.59 -14.69
C GLY A 38 14.23 -12.12 -13.55
N HIS A 39 13.92 -10.98 -12.93
CA HIS A 39 14.67 -10.44 -11.81
C HIS A 39 14.17 -11.02 -10.48
N PRO A 40 15.06 -11.39 -9.55
CA PRO A 40 14.66 -11.93 -8.25
C PRO A 40 13.88 -10.88 -7.43
N PRO A 41 12.61 -11.14 -7.07
CA PRO A 41 11.79 -10.20 -6.32
C PRO A 41 12.22 -10.10 -4.85
N PHE A 42 12.81 -11.18 -4.31
CA PHE A 42 13.22 -11.28 -2.93
C PHE A 42 14.22 -10.18 -2.52
N GLN A 43 15.23 -9.94 -3.37
CA GLN A 43 16.23 -8.90 -3.12
C GLN A 43 15.56 -7.53 -3.02
N LYS A 44 14.66 -7.21 -3.95
CA LYS A 44 13.93 -5.93 -3.95
C LYS A 44 13.08 -5.75 -2.70
N ILE A 45 12.40 -6.80 -2.26
CA ILE A 45 11.60 -6.78 -1.03
C ILE A 45 12.50 -6.47 0.18
N MET A 46 13.64 -7.14 0.29
CA MET A 46 14.58 -6.92 1.39
C MET A 46 15.19 -5.51 1.37
N GLU A 47 15.50 -4.97 0.19
CA GLU A 47 15.94 -3.58 0.02
C GLU A 47 14.86 -2.59 0.46
N THR A 48 13.62 -2.79 0.01
CA THR A 48 12.49 -1.93 0.40
C THR A 48 12.26 -2.01 1.91
N VAL A 49 12.21 -3.20 2.49
CA VAL A 49 12.05 -3.40 3.94
C VAL A 49 13.17 -2.74 4.73
N GLY A 50 14.42 -2.84 4.26
CA GLY A 50 15.57 -2.17 4.88
C GLY A 50 15.53 -0.64 4.77
N ALA A 51 14.88 -0.11 3.73
CA ALA A 51 14.70 1.33 3.51
C ALA A 51 13.45 1.90 4.20
N LEU A 52 12.53 1.05 4.71
CA LEU A 52 11.33 1.51 5.39
C LEU A 52 11.69 2.14 6.75
N PRO A 53 11.06 3.29 7.09
CA PRO A 53 11.25 3.87 8.41
C PRO A 53 10.68 2.95 9.50
N PRO A 54 11.25 3.01 10.72
CA PRO A 54 10.77 2.21 11.83
C PRO A 54 9.29 2.53 12.12
N GLY A 55 8.46 1.49 12.11
CA GLY A 55 7.01 1.62 12.32
C GLY A 55 6.19 1.80 11.02
N ALA A 56 6.82 1.89 9.86
CA ALA A 56 6.10 1.84 8.58
C ALA A 56 5.84 0.41 8.11
N GLY A 57 4.74 0.25 7.38
CA GLY A 57 4.39 -0.96 6.65
C GLY A 57 4.53 -0.78 5.14
N PHE A 58 4.44 -1.89 4.42
CA PHE A 58 4.46 -1.91 2.96
C PHE A 58 3.50 -2.99 2.44
N ARG A 59 3.07 -2.86 1.19
CA ARG A 59 2.16 -3.77 0.53
C ARG A 59 2.88 -4.42 -0.63
N LEU A 60 2.92 -5.74 -0.65
CA LEU A 60 3.53 -6.54 -1.70
C LEU A 60 2.46 -7.05 -2.66
N ILE A 61 2.62 -6.78 -3.96
CA ILE A 61 1.76 -7.32 -5.01
C ILE A 61 2.56 -8.37 -5.79
N ALA A 62 2.12 -9.61 -5.73
CA ALA A 62 2.78 -10.75 -6.35
C ALA A 62 1.80 -11.57 -7.21
N PRO A 63 2.24 -12.17 -8.32
CA PRO A 63 1.39 -13.08 -9.10
C PRO A 63 1.17 -14.45 -8.45
N PHE A 64 1.80 -14.71 -7.31
CA PHE A 64 1.68 -15.96 -6.55
C PHE A 64 1.87 -15.70 -5.05
N GLU A 65 1.47 -16.66 -4.22
CA GLU A 65 1.62 -16.57 -2.78
C GLU A 65 3.09 -16.72 -2.34
N PRO A 66 3.69 -15.74 -1.64
CA PRO A 66 5.07 -15.79 -1.20
C PRO A 66 5.22 -16.55 0.13
N THR A 67 4.73 -17.79 0.20
CA THR A 67 4.79 -18.65 1.40
C THR A 67 6.17 -18.71 2.08
N PRO A 68 7.32 -18.84 1.37
CA PRO A 68 8.62 -18.87 2.03
C PRO A 68 9.06 -17.53 2.65
N LEU A 69 8.39 -16.41 2.32
CA LEU A 69 8.73 -15.08 2.80
C LEU A 69 8.11 -14.78 4.17
N TYR A 70 6.96 -15.38 4.49
CA TYR A 70 6.23 -15.14 5.74
C TYR A 70 7.08 -15.33 7.00
N PRO A 71 7.78 -16.46 7.23
CA PRO A 71 8.57 -16.64 8.44
C PRO A 71 9.72 -15.63 8.55
N LEU A 72 10.30 -15.19 7.42
CA LEU A 72 11.37 -14.19 7.40
C LEU A 72 10.87 -12.80 7.80
N MET A 73 9.62 -12.46 7.46
CA MET A 73 9.01 -11.19 7.85
C MET A 73 8.56 -11.21 9.30
N THR A 74 8.02 -12.33 9.77
CA THR A 74 7.69 -12.54 11.18
C THR A 74 8.93 -12.45 12.08
N ASP A 75 10.06 -13.07 11.68
CA ASP A 75 11.36 -12.94 12.38
C ASP A 75 11.82 -11.48 12.51
N LYS A 76 11.55 -10.66 11.47
CA LYS A 76 11.84 -9.22 11.47
C LYS A 76 10.86 -8.38 12.29
N GLY A 77 9.84 -8.98 12.91
CA GLY A 77 8.81 -8.28 13.66
C GLY A 77 7.74 -7.60 12.79
N PHE A 78 7.53 -8.11 11.57
CA PHE A 78 6.44 -7.70 10.71
C PHE A 78 5.31 -8.73 10.75
N ASP A 79 4.09 -8.23 10.89
CA ASP A 79 2.87 -8.98 10.63
C ASP A 79 2.57 -8.97 9.12
N HIS A 80 1.92 -10.02 8.63
CA HIS A 80 1.60 -10.18 7.22
C HIS A 80 0.14 -10.59 7.04
N SER A 81 -0.56 -9.89 6.16
CA SER A 81 -1.95 -10.17 5.82
C SER A 81 -2.07 -10.45 4.32
N PRO A 82 -1.98 -11.73 3.89
CA PRO A 82 -2.16 -12.09 2.50
C PRO A 82 -3.65 -12.09 2.13
N THR A 83 -3.96 -11.41 1.02
CA THR A 83 -5.28 -11.31 0.42
C THR A 83 -5.18 -11.74 -1.03
N GLN A 84 -5.92 -12.79 -1.39
CA GLN A 84 -6.04 -13.20 -2.78
C GLN A 84 -7.00 -12.24 -3.50
N MET A 85 -6.53 -11.67 -4.60
CA MET A 85 -7.30 -10.74 -5.42
C MET A 85 -8.07 -11.49 -6.54
N PRO A 86 -9.21 -10.95 -7.00
CA PRO A 86 -10.07 -11.61 -8.00
C PRO A 86 -9.42 -11.78 -9.38
N ASP A 87 -8.38 -11.02 -9.68
CA ASP A 87 -7.54 -11.10 -10.89
C ASP A 87 -6.47 -12.20 -10.82
N GLY A 88 -6.43 -12.98 -9.74
CA GLY A 88 -5.50 -14.11 -9.55
C GLY A 88 -4.16 -13.71 -8.91
N PHE A 89 -3.97 -12.43 -8.62
CA PHE A 89 -2.80 -11.92 -7.92
C PHE A 89 -2.98 -11.98 -6.40
N TRP A 90 -1.87 -11.83 -5.70
CA TRP A 90 -1.79 -11.84 -4.26
C TRP A 90 -1.33 -10.48 -3.77
N GLN A 91 -2.12 -9.90 -2.87
CA GLN A 91 -1.78 -8.67 -2.17
C GLN A 91 -1.45 -9.01 -0.72
N ILE A 92 -0.22 -8.78 -0.30
CA ILE A 92 0.22 -9.06 1.06
C ILE A 92 0.52 -7.73 1.74
N GLU A 93 -0.25 -7.40 2.77
CA GLU A 93 0.00 -6.21 3.57
C GLU A 93 0.93 -6.56 4.73
N PHE A 94 2.13 -5.96 4.74
CA PHE A 94 3.09 -6.10 5.81
C PHE A 94 3.02 -4.89 6.73
N THR A 95 2.75 -5.12 8.00
CA THR A 95 2.69 -4.05 9.01
C THR A 95 3.66 -4.36 10.14
N ARG A 96 4.21 -3.33 10.79
CA ARG A 96 5.09 -3.52 11.93
C ARG A 96 4.23 -4.01 13.10
N SER A 97 4.46 -5.24 13.55
CA SER A 97 3.89 -5.71 14.81
C SER A 97 4.69 -5.02 15.90
N THR A 98 4.31 -3.82 16.33
CA THR A 98 4.92 -3.17 17.49
C THR A 98 4.91 -4.14 18.66
N PRO A 99 6.06 -4.65 19.15
CA PRO A 99 6.09 -5.15 20.50
C PRO A 99 5.98 -3.92 21.40
N SER A 100 4.93 -3.89 22.23
CA SER A 100 4.75 -2.89 23.27
C SER A 100 5.92 -2.87 24.25
#